data_AF-A0AA43S1C7-F1
#
_entry.id   AF-A0AA43S1C7-F1
#
_cell.length_a   1.000
_cell.length_b   1.000
_cell.length_c   1.000
_cell.angle_alpha   90.00
_cell.angle_beta   90.00
_cell.angle_gamma   90.00
#
_symmetry.space_group_name_H-M   'P 1'
#
loop_
_entity.id
_entity.type
_entity.pdbx_description
1 polymer ?
#
loop_
_entity_poly.entity_id
_entity_poly.type
_entity_poly.pdbx_seq_one_letter_code
_entity_poly.pdbx_strand_id
1 'polypeptide(L)'
;MSIRDMIEGRKEWKAHVARVKALPQDYQIVYKEMQKYLFKVGPVDMGEGTELLSGIVDLFEEGASLGKGVLEVTGKDVAAFCDELIKDSKTYADLYQEAVDQKTAKAMNKATDKLK
;
A
#
# COMPACT_ATOMS: atom_id res chain seq x y z
N MET A 1 6.29 15.10 -14.99
CA MET A 1 6.33 15.69 -13.64
C MET A 1 7.09 17.00 -13.72
N SER A 2 6.46 18.12 -13.37
CA SER A 2 7.08 19.45 -13.36
C SER A 2 7.82 19.70 -12.03
N ILE A 3 8.75 20.67 -12.01
CA ILE A 3 9.42 21.09 -10.76
C ILE A 3 8.40 21.55 -9.70
N ARG A 4 7.27 22.15 -10.12
CA ARG A 4 6.21 22.57 -9.19
C ARG A 4 5.56 21.36 -8.51
N ASP A 5 5.29 20.31 -9.27
CA ASP A 5 4.68 19.06 -8.77
C ASP A 5 5.61 18.40 -7.73
N MET A 6 6.93 18.43 -7.96
CA MET A 6 7.92 17.91 -7.01
C MET A 6 7.98 18.72 -5.70
N ILE A 7 7.77 20.03 -5.77
CA ILE A 7 7.76 20.91 -4.59
C ILE A 7 6.50 20.66 -3.76
N GLU A 8 5.33 20.58 -4.41
CA GLU A 8 4.06 20.32 -3.70
C GLU A 8 4.06 18.92 -3.10
N GLY A 9 4.47 17.88 -3.84
CA GLY A 9 4.58 16.52 -3.30
C GLY A 9 5.53 16.42 -2.10
N ARG A 10 6.63 17.18 -2.09
CA ARG A 10 7.51 17.25 -0.91
C ARG A 10 6.82 17.91 0.29
N LYS A 11 5.99 18.93 0.05
CA LYS A 11 5.26 19.65 1.09
C LYS A 11 4.15 18.78 1.68
N GLU A 12 3.39 18.08 0.83
CA GLU A 12 2.39 17.08 1.24
C GLU A 12 3.04 15.97 2.07
N TRP A 13 4.16 15.41 1.60
CA TRP A 13 4.89 14.40 2.36
C TRP A 13 5.36 14.90 3.73
N LYS A 14 5.81 16.15 3.83
CA LYS A 14 6.20 16.74 5.13
C LYS A 14 5.00 16.89 6.06
N ALA A 15 3.86 17.35 5.54
CA ALA A 15 2.63 17.46 6.33
C ALA A 15 2.19 16.09 6.83
N HIS A 16 2.21 15.09 5.95
CA HIS A 16 1.92 13.70 6.26
C HIS A 16 2.79 13.15 7.40
N VAL A 17 4.10 13.32 7.31
CA VAL A 17 5.03 12.90 8.37
C VAL A 17 4.78 13.64 9.69
N ALA A 18 4.38 14.91 9.64
CA ALA A 18 4.05 15.66 10.84
C ALA A 18 2.78 15.12 11.53
N ARG A 19 1.76 14.78 10.74
CA ARG A 19 0.52 14.14 11.24
C ARG A 19 0.81 12.82 11.94
N VAL A 20 1.59 11.95 11.31
CA VAL A 20 2.01 10.68 11.91
C VAL A 20 2.73 10.91 13.24
N LYS A 21 3.64 11.88 13.31
CA LYS A 21 4.39 12.18 14.55
C LYS A 21 3.53 12.75 15.68
N ALA A 22 2.37 13.32 15.37
CA ALA A 22 1.44 13.84 16.37
C ALA A 22 0.58 12.73 17.01
N LEU A 23 0.50 11.54 16.40
CA LEU A 23 -0.23 10.40 16.94
C LEU A 23 0.43 9.84 18.22
N PRO A 24 -0.32 9.12 19.07
CA PRO A 24 0.25 8.37 20.19
C PRO A 24 1.33 7.37 19.74
N GLN A 25 2.22 6.98 20.66
CA GLN A 25 3.43 6.21 20.34
C GLN A 25 3.12 4.84 19.73
N ASP A 26 2.10 4.15 20.22
CA ASP A 26 1.63 2.87 19.69
C ASP A 26 1.12 3.00 18.25
N TYR A 27 0.33 4.04 17.95
CA TYR A 27 -0.11 4.37 16.61
C TYR A 27 1.07 4.64 15.66
N GLN A 28 2.08 5.39 16.11
CA GLN A 28 3.29 5.64 15.32
C GLN A 28 4.06 4.37 14.97
N ILE A 29 4.12 3.40 15.89
CA ILE A 29 4.80 2.13 15.67
C ILE A 29 4.06 1.31 14.62
N VAL A 30 2.75 1.11 14.80
CA VAL A 30 1.94 0.33 13.87
C VAL A 30 1.94 0.98 12.49
N TYR A 31 1.81 2.30 12.42
CA TYR A 31 1.87 3.04 11.16
C TYR A 31 3.15 2.74 10.38
N LYS A 32 4.31 2.75 11.05
CA LYS A 32 5.60 2.45 10.41
C LYS A 32 5.69 1.01 9.92
N GLU A 33 5.14 0.05 10.66
CA GLU A 33 5.14 -1.35 10.23
C GLU A 33 4.19 -1.58 9.05
N MET A 34 3.01 -0.97 9.08
CA MET A 34 2.08 -0.96 7.93
C MET A 34 2.73 -0.33 6.70
N GLN A 35 3.39 0.82 6.87
CA GLN A 35 4.08 1.50 5.78
C GLN A 35 5.15 0.60 5.13
N LYS A 36 5.99 -0.07 5.93
CA LYS A 36 6.98 -1.03 5.41
C LYS A 36 6.32 -2.19 4.67
N TYR A 37 5.23 -2.72 5.22
CA TYR A 37 4.50 -3.83 4.62
C TYR A 37 3.90 -3.43 3.26
N LEU A 38 3.18 -2.30 3.21
CA LEU A 38 2.57 -1.78 1.99
C LEU A 38 3.60 -1.37 0.93
N PHE A 39 4.80 -0.92 1.31
CA PHE A 39 5.87 -0.73 0.31
C PHE A 39 6.34 -2.04 -0.32
N LYS A 40 6.14 -3.18 0.34
CA LYS A 40 6.53 -4.50 -0.17
C LYS A 40 5.42 -5.14 -0.99
N VAL A 41 4.17 -5.07 -0.53
CA VAL A 41 3.05 -5.81 -1.11
C VAL A 41 1.96 -4.95 -1.74
N GLY A 42 2.00 -3.64 -1.50
CA GLY A 42 0.95 -2.70 -1.88
C GLY A 42 0.91 -2.35 -3.35
N PRO A 43 0.14 -1.30 -3.69
CA PRO A 43 -0.10 -0.89 -5.07
C PRO A 43 1.18 -0.55 -5.81
N VAL A 44 1.22 -0.86 -7.11
CA VAL A 44 2.33 -0.49 -7.99
C VAL A 44 2.30 1.01 -8.28
N ASP A 45 1.11 1.62 -8.26
CA ASP A 45 0.93 3.04 -8.49
C ASP A 45 1.33 3.87 -7.26
N MET A 46 2.22 4.83 -7.48
CA MET A 46 2.76 5.68 -6.42
C MET A 46 1.71 6.66 -5.87
N GLY A 47 0.77 7.11 -6.71
CA GLY A 47 -0.34 7.97 -6.30
C GLY A 47 -1.30 7.23 -5.39
N GLU A 48 -1.77 6.06 -5.83
CA GLU A 48 -2.63 5.16 -5.05
C GLU A 48 -1.98 4.79 -3.72
N GLY A 49 -0.69 4.46 -3.71
CA GLY A 49 0.06 4.19 -2.48
C GLY A 49 0.13 5.40 -1.52
N THR A 50 0.22 6.61 -2.05
CA THR A 50 0.27 7.84 -1.21
C THR A 50 -1.10 8.17 -0.64
N GLU A 51 -2.17 8.01 -1.43
CA GLU A 51 -3.55 8.18 -0.98
C GLU A 51 -3.90 7.15 0.10
N LEU A 52 -3.53 5.89 -0.09
CA LEU A 52 -3.71 4.83 0.89
C LEU A 52 -3.01 5.16 2.22
N LEU A 53 -1.74 5.57 2.16
CA LEU A 53 -0.98 5.95 3.36
C LEU A 53 -1.61 7.14 4.08
N SER A 54 -2.19 8.09 3.35
CA SER A 54 -2.88 9.25 3.91
C SER A 54 -4.20 8.85 4.58
N GLY A 55 -5.00 8.00 3.94
CA GLY A 55 -6.24 7.49 4.51
C GLY A 55 -6.03 6.67 5.80
N ILE A 56 -4.92 5.94 5.90
CA ILE A 56 -4.53 5.26 7.15
C ILE A 56 -4.28 6.29 8.27
N VAL A 57 -3.65 7.42 7.97
CA VAL A 57 -3.44 8.48 8.98
C VAL A 57 -4.76 9.10 9.39
N ASP A 58 -5.68 9.36 8.46
CA ASP A 58 -7.02 9.86 8.77
C ASP A 58 -7.75 8.93 9.75
N LEU A 59 -7.74 7.63 9.47
CA LEU A 59 -8.32 6.60 10.34
C LEU A 59 -7.66 6.56 11.73
N PHE A 60 -6.35 6.73 11.78
CA PHE A 60 -5.58 6.69 13.04
C PHE A 60 -5.83 7.94 13.89
N GLU A 61 -5.95 9.11 13.27
CA GLU A 61 -6.34 10.35 13.97
C GLU A 61 -7.75 10.22 14.57
N GLU A 62 -8.71 9.66 13.82
CA GLU A 62 -10.05 9.38 14.34
C GLU A 62 -10.02 8.39 15.51
N GLY A 63 -9.33 7.25 15.34
CA GLY A 63 -9.19 6.24 16.39
C GLY A 63 -8.56 6.78 17.68
N ALA A 64 -7.49 7.58 17.54
CA ALA A 64 -6.84 8.24 18.66
C ALA A 64 -7.75 9.27 19.35
N SER A 65 -8.53 10.05 18.57
CA SER A 65 -9.48 11.02 19.12
C SER A 65 -10.61 10.37 19.93
N LEU A 66 -10.96 9.13 19.59
CA LEU A 66 -11.94 8.31 20.30
C LEU A 66 -11.32 7.54 21.48
N GLY A 67 -10.02 7.69 21.73
CA GLY A 67 -9.31 7.00 22.82
C GLY A 67 -9.15 5.49 22.61
N LYS A 68 -9.29 5.00 21.37
CA LYS A 68 -9.10 3.57 21.06
C LYS A 68 -7.62 3.24 21.03
N GLY A 69 -7.24 2.04 21.45
CA GLY A 69 -5.90 1.50 21.17
C GLY A 69 -5.74 1.20 19.68
N VAL A 70 -4.52 1.34 19.13
CA VAL A 70 -4.30 1.13 17.69
C VAL A 70 -4.73 -0.26 17.19
N LEU A 71 -4.55 -1.31 18.01
CA LEU A 71 -4.98 -2.67 17.66
C LEU A 71 -6.49 -2.89 17.76
N GLU A 72 -7.23 -1.97 18.36
CA GLU A 72 -8.70 -1.95 18.28
C GLU A 72 -9.18 -1.35 16.95
N VAL A 73 -8.35 -0.51 16.32
CA VAL A 73 -8.62 0.09 15.01
C VAL A 73 -8.23 -0.88 13.89
N THR A 74 -7.02 -1.43 13.96
CA THR A 74 -6.48 -2.32 12.91
C THR A 74 -6.86 -3.78 13.10
N GLY A 75 -7.28 -4.17 14.31
CA GLY A 75 -7.24 -5.57 14.73
C GLY A 75 -5.82 -6.03 15.10
N LYS A 76 -5.74 -7.24 15.68
CA LYS A 76 -4.47 -7.85 16.11
C LYS A 76 -3.61 -8.32 14.93
N ASP A 77 -4.25 -8.71 13.83
CA ASP A 77 -3.57 -9.09 12.59
C ASP A 77 -3.51 -7.87 11.66
N VAL A 78 -2.47 -7.07 11.87
CA VAL A 78 -2.24 -5.83 11.11
C VAL A 78 -1.94 -6.13 9.64
N ALA A 79 -1.34 -7.29 9.33
CA ALA A 79 -1.06 -7.68 7.95
C ALA A 79 -2.35 -7.98 7.21
N ALA A 80 -3.27 -8.77 7.81
CA ALA A 80 -4.58 -9.02 7.23
C ALA A 80 -5.39 -7.73 7.01
N PHE A 81 -5.28 -6.77 7.92
CA PHE A 81 -5.89 -5.45 7.74
C PHE A 81 -5.31 -4.72 6.52
N CYS A 82 -3.98 -4.70 6.36
CA CYS A 82 -3.34 -4.14 5.17
C CYS A 82 -3.74 -4.86 3.89
N ASP A 83 -3.83 -6.19 3.89
CA ASP A 83 -4.22 -6.99 2.73
C ASP A 83 -5.65 -6.63 2.28
N GLU A 84 -6.57 -6.45 3.23
CA GLU A 84 -7.94 -6.04 2.93
C GLU A 84 -8.01 -4.62 2.36
N LEU A 85 -7.11 -3.71 2.77
CA LEU A 85 -7.03 -2.35 2.23
C LEU A 85 -6.57 -2.30 0.77
N ILE A 86 -5.76 -3.26 0.32
CA ILE A 86 -5.17 -3.27 -1.03
C ILE A 86 -5.79 -4.30 -1.97
N LYS A 87 -6.83 -5.02 -1.53
CA LYS A 87 -7.40 -6.16 -2.27
C LYS A 87 -7.88 -5.84 -3.69
N ASP A 88 -8.31 -4.60 -3.92
CA ASP A 88 -8.82 -4.12 -5.21
C ASP A 88 -7.77 -3.32 -5.99
N SER A 89 -6.57 -3.14 -5.43
CA SER A 89 -5.46 -2.42 -6.03
C SER A 89 -4.58 -3.36 -6.85
N LYS A 90 -3.99 -2.86 -7.95
CA LYS A 90 -3.04 -3.64 -8.73
C LYS A 90 -1.68 -3.69 -8.02
N THR A 91 -1.27 -4.87 -7.58
CA THR A 91 -0.02 -5.09 -6.85
C THR A 91 1.11 -5.58 -7.76
N TYR A 92 2.34 -5.56 -7.26
CA TYR A 92 3.47 -6.15 -7.98
C TYR A 92 3.30 -7.66 -8.19
N ALA A 93 2.65 -8.36 -7.25
CA ALA A 93 2.37 -9.78 -7.38
C ALA A 93 1.48 -10.08 -8.59
N ASP A 94 0.46 -9.25 -8.82
CA ASP A 94 -0.43 -9.38 -9.98
C ASP A 94 0.32 -9.22 -11.30
N LEU A 95 1.23 -8.24 -11.38
CA LEU A 95 2.07 -8.05 -12.56
C LEU A 95 2.98 -9.25 -12.83
N TYR A 96 3.56 -9.84 -11.79
CA TYR A 96 4.38 -11.04 -11.93
C TYR A 96 3.54 -12.24 -12.39
N GLN A 97 2.34 -12.41 -11.83
CA GLN A 97 1.43 -13.49 -12.21
C GLN A 97 1.01 -13.35 -13.68
N GLU A 98 0.59 -12.16 -14.11
CA GLU A 98 0.26 -11.86 -15.51
C GLU A 98 1.44 -12.17 -16.45
N ALA A 99 2.66 -11.81 -16.06
CA ALA A 99 3.86 -12.08 -16.86
C ALA A 99 4.20 -13.57 -16.96
N VAL A 100 3.99 -14.33 -15.88
CA VAL A 100 4.16 -15.79 -15.86
C VAL A 100 3.12 -16.46 -16.75
N ASP A 101 1.84 -16.09 -16.60
CA ASP A 101 0.72 -16.65 -17.36
C ASP A 101 0.87 -16.41 -18.86
N GLN A 102 1.34 -15.22 -19.26
CA GLN A 102 1.65 -14.92 -20.65
C GLN A 102 2.80 -15.79 -21.19
N LYS A 103 3.82 -16.09 -20.37
CA LYS A 103 4.95 -16.95 -20.79
C LYS A 103 4.53 -18.40 -20.95
N THR A 104 3.73 -18.94 -20.03
CA THR A 104 3.19 -20.30 -20.12
C THR A 104 2.27 -20.43 -21.33
N ALA A 105 1.37 -19.47 -21.57
CA ALA A 105 0.49 -19.48 -22.75
C ALA A 105 1.30 -19.48 -24.06
N LYS A 106 2.33 -18.63 -24.17
CA LYS A 106 3.22 -18.61 -25.35
C LYS A 106 3.97 -19.93 -25.55
N ALA A 107 4.46 -20.54 -24.48
CA ALA A 107 5.17 -21.81 -24.54
C ALA A 107 4.23 -22.96 -24.98
N MET A 108 3.00 -22.99 -24.47
CA MET A 108 1.99 -23.97 -24.87
C MET A 108 1.64 -23.84 -26.36
N ASN A 109 1.38 -22.63 -26.86
CA ASN A 109 1.05 -22.42 -28.28
C ASN A 109 2.19 -22.89 -29.21
N LYS A 110 3.45 -22.56 -28.87
CA LYS A 110 4.63 -23.01 -29.63
C LYS A 110 4.77 -24.53 -29.65
N ALA A 111 4.40 -25.22 -28.57
CA ALA A 111 4.44 -26.68 -28.52
C ALA A 111 3.34 -27.30 -29.41
N THR A 112 2.14 -26.72 -29.41
CA THR A 112 1.01 -27.16 -30.25
C THR A 112 1.30 -26.95 -31.73
N ASP A 113 1.92 -25.84 -32.12
CA ASP A 113 2.28 -25.55 -33.52
C ASP A 113 3.35 -26.50 -34.07
N LYS A 114 4.21 -27.07 -33.21
CA LYS A 114 5.21 -28.07 -33.61
C LYS A 114 4.65 -29.48 -33.80
N LEU A 115 3.43 -29.74 -33.31
CA LEU A 115 2.75 -31.02 -33.41
C LEU A 115 1.79 -31.09 -34.61
N LYS A 116 1.57 -29.96 -35.29
CA LYS A 116 0.89 -29.85 -36.59
C LYS A 116 1.89 -29.92 -37.72
#